data_AF-B4NMD4-F1
#
_entry.id   AF-B4NMD4-F1
#
_cell.length_a   1.000
_cell.length_b   1.000
_cell.length_c   1.000
_cell.angle_alpha   90.00
_cell.angle_beta   90.00
_cell.angle_gamma   90.00
#
_symmetry.space_group_name_H-M   'P 1'
#
loop_
_entity.id
_entity.type
_entity.pdbx_description
1 polymer ?
#
loop_
_entity_poly.entity_id
_entity_poly.type
_entity_poly.pdbx_seq_one_letter_code
_entity_poly.pdbx_strand_id
1 'polypeptide(L)'
;MFAQFFAIYLVAVLACQASRAYASCEATVKSFSSHDATILTQLGYIAEFSIECNPKSELSLFAELPSGKVVPVAKIRDNKYQVSWVEELSTARGGNIELRLFDEDGYTYLRKAIRNGDKVSSVKSLLDITVSIKNAYKGPWVKAELLAAFLVGGMAYFAVTNKSKVQA
;
A
#
# COMPACT_ATOMS: atom_id res chain seq x y z
N MET A 1 -9.68 48.97 -31.97
CA MET A 1 -10.63 48.48 -30.95
C MET A 1 -11.07 47.03 -31.21
N PHE A 2 -11.54 46.67 -32.42
CA PHE A 2 -11.95 45.29 -32.77
C PHE A 2 -10.87 44.21 -32.57
N ALA A 3 -9.60 44.51 -32.87
CA ALA A 3 -8.50 43.54 -32.72
C ALA A 3 -8.21 43.15 -31.25
N GLN A 4 -8.43 44.06 -30.29
CA GLN A 4 -8.23 43.76 -28.86
C GLN A 4 -9.33 42.85 -28.32
N PHE A 5 -10.58 43.02 -28.77
CA PHE A 5 -11.67 42.13 -28.39
C PHE A 5 -11.48 40.71 -28.93
N PHE A 6 -10.96 40.58 -30.15
CA PHE A 6 -10.67 39.28 -30.75
C PHE A 6 -9.56 38.52 -30.01
N ALA A 7 -8.51 39.23 -29.58
CA ALA A 7 -7.41 38.64 -28.81
C ALA A 7 -7.86 38.16 -27.42
N ILE A 8 -8.72 38.93 -26.73
CA ILE A 8 -9.27 38.55 -25.42
C ILE A 8 -10.17 37.32 -25.54
N TYR A 9 -10.98 37.24 -26.60
CA TYR A 9 -11.83 36.09 -26.87
C TYR A 9 -11.01 34.81 -27.14
N LEU A 10 -9.91 34.93 -27.90
CA LEU A 10 -9.02 33.80 -28.21
C LEU A 10 -8.28 33.27 -26.97
N VAL A 11 -7.85 34.17 -26.06
CA VAL A 11 -7.23 33.79 -24.78
C VAL A 11 -8.24 33.11 -23.85
N ALA A 12 -9.50 33.59 -23.83
CA ALA A 12 -10.56 32.97 -23.02
C ALA A 12 -10.92 31.56 -23.51
N VAL A 13 -10.98 31.34 -24.83
CA VAL A 13 -11.24 30.01 -25.42
C VAL A 13 -10.08 29.05 -25.16
N LEU A 14 -8.81 29.50 -25.25
CA LEU A 14 -7.66 28.66 -24.90
C LEU A 14 -7.60 28.32 -23.40
N ALA A 15 -8.00 29.24 -22.52
CA ALA A 15 -8.02 29.01 -21.07
C ALA A 15 -9.10 27.97 -20.66
N CYS A 16 -10.22 27.91 -21.39
CA CYS A 16 -11.31 26.97 -21.12
C CYS A 16 -10.97 25.51 -21.49
N GLN A 17 -10.06 25.29 -22.44
CA GLN A 17 -9.61 23.94 -22.83
C GLN A 17 -8.62 23.31 -21.85
N ALA A 18 -8.08 24.09 -20.90
CA ALA A 18 -7.15 23.61 -19.88
C ALA A 18 -7.85 22.99 -18.67
N SER A 19 -9.14 23.26 -18.46
CA SER A 19 -9.97 22.56 -17.49
C SER A 19 -10.46 21.24 -18.07
N ARG A 20 -9.54 20.26 -18.20
CA ARG A 20 -9.97 18.85 -18.30
C ARG A 20 -10.91 18.59 -17.12
N ALA A 21 -12.13 18.16 -17.42
CA ALA A 21 -13.08 17.73 -16.43
C ALA A 21 -12.40 16.70 -15.52
N TYR A 22 -12.18 17.05 -14.26
CA TYR A 22 -11.75 16.08 -13.27
C TYR A 22 -12.92 15.11 -13.12
N ALA A 23 -12.74 13.89 -13.62
CA ALA A 23 -13.65 12.80 -13.34
C ALA A 23 -13.68 12.63 -11.81
N SER A 24 -14.80 13.01 -11.19
CA SER A 24 -15.04 12.71 -9.79
C SER A 24 -15.27 11.20 -9.70
N CYS A 25 -14.29 10.49 -9.14
CA CYS A 25 -14.36 9.06 -8.92
C CYS A 25 -14.60 8.78 -7.44
N GLU A 26 -15.63 8.03 -7.12
CA GLU A 26 -15.91 7.58 -5.76
C GLU A 26 -15.48 6.11 -5.61
N ALA A 27 -14.86 5.74 -4.49
CA ALA A 27 -14.45 4.36 -4.24
C ALA A 27 -14.94 3.81 -2.91
N THR A 28 -15.40 2.55 -2.96
CA THR A 28 -15.68 1.73 -1.77
C THR A 28 -14.60 0.68 -1.61
N VAL A 29 -13.95 0.63 -0.44
CA VAL A 29 -12.77 -0.21 -0.20
C VAL A 29 -13.12 -1.40 0.71
N LYS A 30 -12.65 -2.58 0.34
CA LYS A 30 -12.58 -3.80 1.15
C LYS A 30 -11.13 -4.28 1.18
N SER A 31 -10.70 -4.83 2.30
CA SER A 31 -9.28 -5.14 2.50
C SER A 31 -9.10 -6.47 3.21
N PHE A 32 -8.15 -7.24 2.71
CA PHE A 32 -7.76 -8.54 3.20
C PHE A 32 -6.23 -8.59 3.37
N SER A 33 -5.77 -9.23 4.44
CA SER A 33 -4.35 -9.41 4.70
C SER A 33 -4.10 -10.83 5.14
N SER A 34 -2.99 -11.42 4.72
CA SER A 34 -2.55 -12.70 5.27
C SER A 34 -2.26 -12.55 6.77
N HIS A 35 -2.89 -13.39 7.59
CA HIS A 35 -2.75 -13.35 9.05
C HIS A 35 -1.64 -14.25 9.58
N ASP A 36 -1.19 -15.22 8.80
CA ASP A 36 -0.14 -16.16 9.21
C ASP A 36 1.22 -15.71 8.68
N ALA A 37 2.12 -15.39 9.61
CA ALA A 37 3.50 -15.00 9.35
C ALA A 37 4.48 -15.83 10.19
N THR A 38 4.04 -16.99 10.69
CA THR A 38 4.83 -17.82 11.60
C THR A 38 6.03 -18.47 10.90
N ILE A 39 5.96 -18.65 9.57
CA ILE A 39 7.02 -19.24 8.73
C ILE A 39 7.48 -18.29 7.60
N LEU A 40 6.66 -17.30 7.25
CA LEU A 40 6.89 -16.42 6.11
C LEU A 40 7.71 -15.19 6.52
N THR A 41 8.78 -14.87 5.80
CA THR A 41 9.55 -13.61 5.97
C THR A 41 8.83 -12.39 5.38
N GLN A 42 7.76 -12.62 4.64
CA GLN A 42 7.03 -11.63 3.87
C GLN A 42 5.52 -11.80 4.07
N LEU A 43 4.81 -10.68 4.24
CA LEU A 43 3.36 -10.62 4.37
C LEU A 43 2.72 -10.15 3.06
N GLY A 44 1.74 -10.92 2.59
CA GLY A 44 0.91 -10.58 1.45
C GLY A 44 -0.32 -9.78 1.87
N TYR A 45 -0.59 -8.70 1.14
CA TYR A 45 -1.74 -7.83 1.33
C TYR A 45 -2.56 -7.78 0.05
N ILE A 46 -3.88 -7.76 0.20
CA ILE A 46 -4.83 -7.71 -0.90
C ILE A 46 -5.91 -6.69 -0.56
N ALA A 47 -6.02 -5.60 -1.31
CA ALA A 47 -7.12 -4.66 -1.19
C ALA A 47 -8.01 -4.74 -2.43
N GLU A 48 -9.31 -4.93 -2.22
CA GLU A 48 -10.34 -4.95 -3.24
C GLU A 48 -11.19 -3.69 -3.13
N PHE A 49 -11.35 -2.93 -4.19
CA PHE A 49 -12.15 -1.71 -4.16
C PHE A 49 -13.00 -1.59 -5.41
N SER A 50 -14.15 -0.95 -5.25
CA SER A 50 -15.05 -0.63 -6.36
C SER A 50 -14.93 0.85 -6.68
N ILE A 51 -14.67 1.21 -7.93
CA ILE A 51 -14.60 2.61 -8.37
C ILE A 51 -15.73 2.89 -9.33
N GLU A 52 -16.47 3.97 -9.08
CA GLU A 52 -17.42 4.54 -10.02
C GLU A 52 -16.92 5.91 -10.50
N CYS A 53 -16.53 5.99 -11.78
CA CYS A 53 -16.11 7.24 -12.42
C CYS A 53 -17.14 7.64 -13.49
N ASN A 54 -17.39 8.95 -13.60
CA ASN A 54 -18.17 9.53 -14.67
C ASN A 54 -17.26 10.39 -15.57
N PRO A 55 -17.11 10.08 -16.88
CA PRO A 55 -17.75 9.01 -17.66
C PRO A 55 -17.15 7.61 -17.42
N LYS A 56 -17.97 6.57 -17.61
CA LYS A 56 -17.58 5.15 -17.50
C LYS A 56 -16.62 4.78 -18.63
N SER A 57 -15.34 4.99 -18.41
CA SER A 57 -14.24 4.51 -19.27
C SER A 57 -13.56 3.33 -18.58
N GLU A 58 -12.97 2.43 -19.37
CA GLU A 58 -12.11 1.39 -18.79
C GLU A 58 -10.80 2.06 -18.34
N LEU A 59 -10.61 2.19 -17.04
CA LEU A 59 -9.41 2.78 -16.46
C LEU A 59 -8.39 1.69 -16.11
N SER A 60 -7.16 1.87 -16.56
CA SER A 60 -6.02 1.07 -16.11
C SER A 60 -5.35 1.82 -14.96
N LEU A 61 -5.38 1.22 -13.77
CA LEU A 61 -4.99 1.90 -12.54
C LEU A 61 -3.66 1.36 -12.00
N PHE A 62 -2.90 2.25 -11.37
CA PHE A 62 -1.66 1.96 -10.67
C PHE A 62 -1.76 2.49 -9.24
N ALA A 63 -1.27 1.73 -8.28
CA ALA A 63 -1.26 2.12 -6.87
C ALA A 63 0.18 2.38 -6.41
N GLU A 64 0.42 3.55 -5.82
CA GLU A 64 1.64 3.84 -5.07
C GLU A 64 1.41 3.46 -3.60
N LEU A 65 2.31 2.64 -3.07
CA LEU A 65 2.36 2.27 -1.67
C LEU A 65 3.10 3.35 -0.85
N PRO A 66 2.89 3.42 0.48
CA PRO A 66 3.67 4.31 1.35
C PRO A 66 5.19 4.05 1.30
N SER A 67 5.61 2.86 0.87
CA SER A 67 7.01 2.50 0.65
C SER A 67 7.62 3.17 -0.60
N GLY A 68 6.83 3.90 -1.39
CA GLY A 68 7.23 4.51 -2.67
C GLY A 68 7.25 3.54 -3.85
N LYS A 69 6.86 2.27 -3.64
CA LYS A 69 6.73 1.28 -4.71
C LYS A 69 5.40 1.47 -5.42
N VAL A 70 5.41 1.38 -6.74
CA VAL A 70 4.19 1.41 -7.57
C VAL A 70 3.88 0.00 -8.05
N VAL A 71 2.62 -0.41 -7.91
CA VAL A 71 2.12 -1.71 -8.34
C VAL A 71 0.91 -1.53 -9.28
N PRO A 72 0.76 -2.39 -10.30
CA PRO A 72 -0.43 -2.37 -11.16
C PRO A 72 -1.65 -2.86 -10.38
N VAL A 73 -2.82 -2.30 -10.69
CA VAL A 73 -4.11 -2.73 -10.14
C VAL A 73 -4.80 -3.63 -11.15
N ALA A 74 -5.22 -4.82 -10.73
CA ALA A 74 -5.94 -5.77 -11.56
C ALA A 74 -7.45 -5.48 -11.54
N LYS A 75 -8.11 -5.55 -12.71
CA LYS A 75 -9.58 -5.49 -12.82
C LYS A 75 -10.14 -6.91 -12.65
N ILE A 76 -10.99 -7.13 -11.64
CA ILE A 76 -11.64 -8.43 -11.39
C ILE A 76 -12.99 -8.51 -12.12
N ARG A 77 -13.81 -7.45 -12.00
CA ARG A 77 -15.13 -7.33 -12.65
C ARG A 77 -15.36 -5.88 -13.08
N ASP A 78 -16.48 -5.62 -13.71
CA ASP A 78 -16.91 -4.25 -14.00
C ASP A 78 -16.92 -3.41 -12.70
N ASN A 79 -16.18 -2.31 -12.74
CA ASN A 79 -15.92 -1.39 -11.63
C ASN A 79 -15.23 -1.99 -10.39
N LYS A 80 -14.84 -3.27 -10.37
CA LYS A 80 -14.14 -3.91 -9.24
C LYS A 80 -12.68 -4.15 -9.55
N TYR A 81 -11.84 -3.62 -8.69
CA TYR A 81 -10.40 -3.65 -8.81
C TYR A 81 -9.78 -4.31 -7.59
N GLN A 82 -8.59 -4.86 -7.79
CA GLN A 82 -7.80 -5.48 -6.73
C GLN A 82 -6.35 -5.10 -6.90
N VAL A 83 -5.74 -4.69 -5.79
CA VAL A 83 -4.32 -4.46 -5.67
C VAL A 83 -3.76 -5.45 -4.68
N SER A 84 -2.65 -6.09 -5.05
CA SER A 84 -1.92 -6.96 -4.16
C SER A 84 -0.47 -6.51 -4.06
N TRP A 85 0.07 -6.58 -2.86
CA TRP A 85 1.47 -6.27 -2.61
C TRP A 85 2.02 -7.11 -1.48
N VAL A 86 3.34 -7.08 -1.36
CA VAL A 86 4.07 -7.86 -0.37
C VAL A 86 4.98 -6.89 0.37
N GLU A 87 4.98 -6.96 1.69
CA GLU A 87 5.94 -6.26 2.55
C GLU A 87 6.73 -7.26 3.39
N GLU A 88 7.94 -6.88 3.76
CA GLU A 88 8.78 -7.64 4.67
C GLU A 88 8.28 -7.50 6.11
N LEU A 89 8.40 -8.55 6.92
CA LEU A 89 7.92 -8.54 8.31
C LEU A 89 8.46 -7.40 9.18
N SER A 90 9.67 -6.90 8.91
CA SER A 90 10.25 -5.77 9.64
C SER A 90 9.53 -4.44 9.38
N THR A 91 8.96 -4.31 8.19
CA THR A 91 8.34 -3.09 7.69
C THR A 91 6.82 -3.20 7.64
N ALA A 92 6.30 -4.43 7.69
CA ALA A 92 4.89 -4.76 7.68
C ALA A 92 4.16 -4.03 8.82
N ARG A 93 3.27 -3.11 8.44
CA ARG A 93 2.46 -2.35 9.38
C ARG A 93 1.04 -2.90 9.43
N GLY A 94 0.52 -3.02 10.64
CA GLY A 94 -0.93 -3.13 10.87
C GLY A 94 -1.54 -1.74 11.00
N GLY A 95 -2.80 -1.57 10.62
CA GLY A 95 -3.53 -0.31 10.73
C GLY A 95 -3.96 0.25 9.37
N ASN A 96 -4.18 1.57 9.33
CA ASN A 96 -4.65 2.28 8.15
C ASN A 96 -3.47 2.58 7.22
N ILE A 97 -3.49 2.00 6.03
CA ILE A 97 -2.52 2.22 4.97
C ILE A 97 -3.18 3.05 3.88
N GLU A 98 -2.60 4.20 3.57
CA GLU A 98 -3.06 5.06 2.47
C GLU A 98 -2.37 4.61 1.17
N LEU A 99 -3.16 4.26 0.17
CA LEU A 99 -2.69 3.94 -1.18
C LEU A 99 -3.14 5.05 -2.12
N ARG A 100 -2.19 5.57 -2.90
CA ARG A 100 -2.47 6.61 -3.89
C ARG A 100 -2.68 5.96 -5.25
N LEU A 101 -3.85 6.15 -5.84
CA LEU A 101 -4.19 5.61 -7.14
C LEU A 101 -3.88 6.61 -8.24
N PHE A 102 -3.35 6.10 -9.34
CA PHE A 102 -2.99 6.84 -10.54
C PHE A 102 -3.59 6.15 -11.76
N ASP A 103 -4.01 6.96 -12.72
CA ASP A 103 -4.33 6.51 -14.08
C ASP A 103 -3.03 6.41 -14.92
N GLU A 104 -3.12 5.90 -16.15
CA GLU A 104 -2.00 5.79 -17.11
C GLU A 104 -1.23 7.11 -17.30
N ASP A 105 -1.97 8.20 -17.45
CA ASP A 105 -1.40 9.55 -17.56
C ASP A 105 -0.66 9.92 -16.27
N GLY A 106 -1.30 9.73 -15.12
CA GLY A 106 -0.76 10.01 -13.78
C GLY A 106 0.51 9.20 -13.48
N TYR A 107 0.53 7.92 -13.84
CA TYR A 107 1.67 7.03 -13.71
C TYR A 107 2.84 7.48 -14.58
N THR A 108 2.56 7.97 -15.79
CA THR A 108 3.60 8.53 -16.67
C THR A 108 4.26 9.77 -16.06
N TYR A 109 3.47 10.66 -15.44
CA TYR A 109 4.03 11.81 -14.70
C TYR A 109 4.82 11.38 -13.47
N LEU A 110 4.31 10.40 -12.72
CA LEU A 110 4.98 9.84 -11.55
C LEU A 110 6.37 9.28 -11.90
N ARG A 111 6.44 8.48 -12.97
CA ARG A 111 7.70 7.90 -13.44
C ARG A 111 8.70 8.95 -13.91
N LYS A 112 8.24 10.05 -14.51
CA LYS A 112 9.08 11.19 -14.87
C LYS A 112 9.63 11.88 -13.62
N ALA A 113 8.78 12.15 -12.62
CA ALA A 113 9.21 12.77 -11.36
C ALA A 113 10.27 11.92 -10.64
N ILE A 114 10.06 10.59 -10.56
CA ILE A 114 11.04 9.66 -9.95
C ILE A 114 12.38 9.71 -10.68
N ARG A 115 12.37 9.74 -12.02
CA ARG A 115 13.60 9.80 -12.84
C ARG A 115 14.36 11.11 -12.68
N ASN A 116 13.62 12.22 -12.52
CA ASN A 116 14.21 13.54 -12.37
C ASN A 116 14.68 13.84 -10.94
N GLY A 117 14.37 12.97 -9.97
CA GLY A 117 14.63 13.23 -8.55
C GLY A 117 13.69 14.28 -7.96
N ASP A 118 12.57 14.56 -8.63
CA ASP A 118 11.56 15.50 -8.15
C ASP A 118 10.73 14.90 -7.01
N LYS A 119 10.06 15.76 -6.24
CA LYS A 119 9.19 15.31 -5.14
C LYS A 119 7.98 14.55 -5.69
N VAL A 120 7.99 13.23 -5.51
CA VAL A 120 6.92 12.29 -5.89
C VAL A 120 5.55 12.66 -5.29
N SER A 121 5.55 13.31 -4.13
CA SER A 121 4.36 13.85 -3.46
C SER A 121 3.69 15.02 -4.21
N SER A 122 4.38 15.67 -5.14
CA SER A 122 3.83 16.78 -5.94
C SER A 122 2.97 16.30 -7.11
N VAL A 123 3.01 15.01 -7.45
CA VAL A 123 2.21 14.44 -8.54
C VAL A 123 0.80 14.20 -8.03
N LYS A 124 -0.21 14.76 -8.72
CA LYS A 124 -1.60 14.62 -8.35
C LYS A 124 -2.07 13.17 -8.51
N SER A 125 -2.53 12.56 -7.42
CA SER A 125 -3.22 11.26 -7.46
C SER A 125 -4.65 11.43 -7.96
N LEU A 126 -5.18 10.37 -8.57
CA LEU A 126 -6.58 10.31 -9.01
C LEU A 126 -7.50 10.16 -7.80
N LEU A 127 -7.14 9.25 -6.89
CA LEU A 127 -7.89 8.96 -5.68
C LEU A 127 -6.96 8.35 -4.63
N ASP A 128 -7.11 8.77 -3.38
CA ASP A 128 -6.38 8.17 -2.26
C ASP A 128 -7.34 7.28 -1.47
N ILE A 129 -7.01 5.98 -1.38
CA ILE A 129 -7.84 4.99 -0.68
C ILE A 129 -7.15 4.58 0.63
N THR A 130 -7.91 4.57 1.72
CA THR A 130 -7.41 4.07 3.01
C THR A 130 -7.82 2.62 3.21
N VAL A 131 -6.83 1.74 3.31
CA VAL A 131 -6.98 0.31 3.52
C VAL A 131 -6.73 0.01 5.00
N SER A 132 -7.75 -0.43 5.74
CA SER A 132 -7.61 -0.79 7.15
C SER A 132 -7.21 -2.26 7.30
N ILE A 133 -5.95 -2.50 7.64
CA ILE A 133 -5.40 -3.83 7.83
C ILE A 133 -5.51 -4.24 9.30
N LYS A 134 -6.19 -5.37 9.56
CA LYS A 134 -6.30 -5.94 10.89
C LYS A 134 -4.96 -6.56 11.31
N ASN A 135 -4.38 -6.03 12.38
CA ASN A 135 -3.27 -6.58 13.17
C ASN A 135 -2.25 -7.40 12.37
N ALA A 136 -1.21 -6.75 11.87
CA ALA A 136 -0.04 -7.43 11.33
C ALA A 136 0.69 -8.23 12.45
N TYR A 137 1.20 -9.41 12.09
CA TYR A 137 1.94 -10.27 13.01
C TYR A 137 3.23 -9.57 13.49
N LYS A 138 3.38 -9.43 14.81
CA LYS A 138 4.53 -8.73 15.44
C LYS A 138 5.67 -9.67 15.87
N GLY A 139 5.62 -10.93 15.45
CA GLY A 139 6.57 -11.93 15.91
C GLY A 139 6.23 -12.51 17.29
N PRO A 140 6.90 -13.61 17.67
CA PRO A 140 6.80 -14.14 19.01
C PRO A 140 7.51 -13.22 20.00
N TRP A 141 6.92 -13.03 21.19
CA TRP A 141 7.45 -12.15 22.23
C TRP A 141 8.79 -12.64 22.80
N VAL A 142 9.05 -13.94 22.74
CA VAL A 142 10.28 -14.57 23.24
C VAL A 142 10.99 -15.29 22.10
N LYS A 143 12.31 -15.12 22.02
CA LYS A 143 13.15 -15.86 21.07
C LYS A 143 13.18 -17.34 21.46
N ALA A 144 13.00 -18.23 20.49
CA ALA A 144 13.04 -19.68 20.72
C ALA A 144 14.38 -20.14 21.34
N GLU A 145 15.47 -19.48 21.00
CA GLU A 145 16.81 -19.73 21.57
C GLU A 145 16.85 -19.54 23.08
N LEU A 146 16.24 -18.46 23.58
CA LEU A 146 16.19 -18.17 25.01
C LEU A 146 15.33 -19.22 25.73
N LEU A 147 14.19 -19.60 25.14
CA LEU A 147 13.33 -20.65 25.66
C LEU A 147 14.07 -22.00 25.73
N ALA A 148 14.81 -22.36 24.68
CA ALA A 148 15.60 -23.58 24.63
C ALA A 148 16.71 -23.57 25.69
N ALA A 149 17.41 -22.45 25.87
CA ALA A 149 18.43 -22.31 26.91
C ALA A 149 17.86 -22.49 28.32
N PHE A 150 16.68 -21.94 28.60
CA PHE A 150 16.00 -22.14 29.88
C PHE A 150 15.57 -23.59 30.10
N LEU A 151 15.07 -24.26 29.07
CA LEU A 151 14.68 -25.67 29.17
C LEU A 151 15.88 -26.57 29.45
N VAL A 152 16.97 -26.41 28.69
CA VAL A 152 18.20 -27.18 28.88
C VAL A 152 18.83 -26.88 30.24
N GLY A 153 18.91 -25.59 30.62
CA GLY A 153 19.41 -25.17 31.92
C GLY A 153 18.60 -25.72 33.09
N GLY A 154 17.25 -25.68 32.98
CA GLY A 154 16.35 -26.25 33.97
C GLY A 154 16.50 -27.77 34.11
N MET A 155 16.66 -28.47 32.98
CA MET A 155 16.86 -29.92 32.97
C MET A 155 18.22 -30.31 33.57
N ALA A 156 19.28 -29.58 33.25
CA ALA A 156 20.61 -29.77 33.83
C ALA A 156 20.60 -29.49 35.35
N TYR A 157 19.95 -28.40 35.78
CA TYR A 157 19.78 -28.08 37.19
C TYR A 157 19.05 -29.21 37.93
N PHE A 158 17.93 -29.69 37.38
CA PHE A 158 17.16 -30.78 37.99
C PHE A 158 17.99 -32.07 38.11
N ALA A 159 18.77 -32.40 37.07
CA ALA A 159 19.65 -33.57 37.08
C ALA A 159 20.74 -33.47 38.17
N VAL A 160 21.42 -32.33 38.29
CA VAL A 160 22.46 -32.12 39.30
C VAL A 160 21.88 -32.14 40.71
N THR A 161 20.73 -31.49 40.93
CA THR A 161 20.10 -31.41 42.25
C THR A 161 19.62 -32.78 42.75
N ASN A 162 19.09 -33.63 41.86
CA ASN A 162 18.71 -34.99 42.23
C ASN A 162 19.93 -35.88 42.46
N LYS A 163 20.98 -35.76 41.63
CA LYS A 163 22.24 -36.48 41.87
C LYS A 163 22.84 -36.10 43.22
N SER A 164 22.90 -34.81 43.57
CA SER A 164 23.44 -34.36 44.84
C SER A 164 22.62 -34.82 46.04
N LYS A 165 21.30 -34.95 45.91
CA LYS A 165 20.43 -35.50 46.97
C LYS A 165 20.59 -37.00 47.20
N VAL A 166 21.00 -37.76 46.18
CA VAL A 166 21.21 -39.22 46.27
C VAL A 166 22.63 -39.56 46.76
N GLN A 167 23.58 -38.64 46.59
CA GLN A 167 24.99 -38.81 46.98
C GLN A 167 25.35 -38.20 48.35
N ALA A 168 24.38 -37.56 49.01
CA ALA A 168 24.48 -37.08 50.39
C ALA A 168 23.81 -38.08 51.33
#